data_AF-A0A0R0HK44-F1
#
_entry.id   AF-A0A0R0HK44-F1
#
_cell.length_a   1.000
_cell.length_b   1.000
_cell.length_c   1.000
_cell.angle_alpha   90.00
_cell.angle_beta   90.00
_cell.angle_gamma   90.00
#
_symmetry.space_group_name_H-M   'P 1'
#
loop_
_entity.id
_entity.type
_entity.pdbx_description
1 polymer ?
#
loop_
_entity_poly.entity_id
_entity_poly.type
_entity_poly.pdbx_seq_one_letter_code
_entity_poly.pdbx_strand_id
1 'polypeptide(L)'
;MKNESYEQLEKNLELDANDTQDNHIKEITNKLLIIEKPHNHLDMHHHLDSKGQHQGKLIDYRVSELRVVELHNGLCEMMQNYTLKVLNTNTYEWFKVDCWEA
;
A
#
# COMPACT_ATOMS: atom_id res chain seq x y z
N MET A 1 -33.60 -15.68 -11.90
CA MET A 1 -33.19 -15.04 -10.63
C MET A 1 -31.85 -15.65 -10.25
N LYS A 2 -30.77 -14.85 -10.18
CA LYS A 2 -29.60 -15.29 -9.40
C LYS A 2 -30.10 -15.39 -7.95
N ASN A 3 -29.81 -16.50 -7.27
CA ASN A 3 -30.23 -16.65 -5.88
C ASN A 3 -29.40 -15.65 -5.03
N GLU A 4 -30.00 -15.11 -3.97
CA GLU A 4 -29.31 -14.16 -3.07
C GLU A 4 -28.03 -14.79 -2.46
N SER A 5 -28.00 -16.12 -2.37
CA SER A 5 -26.83 -16.90 -1.94
C SER A 5 -25.61 -16.71 -2.85
N TYR A 6 -25.75 -16.67 -4.18
CA TYR A 6 -24.61 -16.46 -5.09
C TYR A 6 -24.10 -15.02 -5.01
N GLU A 7 -25.00 -14.04 -4.88
CA GLU A 7 -24.58 -12.63 -4.73
C GLU A 7 -23.81 -12.39 -3.43
N GLN A 8 -24.19 -13.04 -2.33
CA GLN A 8 -23.43 -12.95 -1.08
C GLN A 8 -22.06 -13.64 -1.19
N LEU A 9 -21.97 -14.77 -1.91
CA LEU A 9 -20.70 -15.44 -2.18
C LEU A 9 -19.77 -14.58 -3.04
N GLU A 10 -20.30 -13.91 -4.08
CA GLU A 10 -19.53 -12.98 -4.92
C GLU A 10 -18.99 -11.81 -4.08
N LYS A 11 -19.81 -11.21 -3.20
CA LYS A 11 -19.38 -10.13 -2.29
C LYS A 11 -18.31 -10.58 -1.29
N ASN A 12 -18.46 -11.76 -0.70
CA ASN A 12 -17.47 -12.28 0.25
C ASN A 12 -16.14 -12.55 -0.45
N LEU A 13 -16.17 -13.10 -1.68
CA LEU A 13 -14.97 -13.34 -2.48
C LEU A 13 -14.26 -12.02 -2.85
N GLU A 14 -15.02 -10.97 -3.17
CA GLU A 14 -14.48 -9.64 -3.46
C GLU A 14 -13.87 -8.99 -2.21
N LEU A 15 -14.48 -9.15 -1.04
CA LEU A 15 -13.91 -8.73 0.25
C LEU A 15 -12.60 -9.47 0.56
N ASP A 16 -12.57 -10.79 0.39
CA ASP A 16 -11.36 -11.61 0.61
C ASP A 16 -10.21 -11.20 -0.34
N ALA A 17 -10.52 -10.87 -1.59
CA ALA A 17 -9.54 -10.38 -2.56
C ALA A 17 -8.97 -9.01 -2.16
N ASN A 18 -9.82 -8.09 -1.69
CA ASN A 18 -9.41 -6.79 -1.18
C ASN A 18 -8.54 -6.93 0.08
N ASP A 19 -8.93 -7.78 1.04
CA ASP A 19 -8.14 -8.04 2.25
C ASP A 19 -6.78 -8.66 1.92
N THR A 20 -6.73 -9.55 0.91
CA THR A 20 -5.48 -10.16 0.44
C THR A 20 -4.57 -9.12 -0.22
N GLN A 21 -5.13 -8.25 -1.08
CA GLN A 21 -4.40 -7.15 -1.69
C GLN A 21 -3.87 -6.17 -0.63
N ASP A 22 -4.68 -5.85 0.38
CA ASP A 22 -4.27 -4.99 1.50
C ASP A 22 -3.13 -5.62 2.32
N ASN A 23 -3.17 -6.93 2.56
CA ASN A 23 -2.08 -7.63 3.24
C ASN A 23 -0.78 -7.60 2.42
N HIS A 24 -0.88 -7.72 1.10
CA HIS A 24 0.28 -7.64 0.21
C HIS A 24 0.87 -6.23 0.12
N ILE A 25 0.02 -5.21 0.02
CA ILE A 25 0.45 -3.81 0.10
C ILE A 25 1.15 -3.58 1.44
N LYS A 26 0.57 -4.03 2.57
CA LYS A 26 1.21 -3.95 3.89
C LYS A 26 2.58 -4.64 3.92
N GLU A 27 2.72 -5.82 3.30
CA GLU A 27 4.00 -6.54 3.24
C GLU A 27 5.04 -5.79 2.41
N ILE A 28 4.68 -5.31 1.22
CA ILE A 28 5.57 -4.53 0.34
C ILE A 28 5.97 -3.23 1.04
N THR A 29 5.02 -2.50 1.62
CA THR A 29 5.29 -1.28 2.39
C THR A 29 6.26 -1.59 3.52
N ASN A 30 6.03 -2.63 4.33
CA ASN A 30 6.93 -3.01 5.42
C ASN A 30 8.35 -3.36 4.94
N LYS A 31 8.49 -4.09 3.83
CA LYS A 31 9.80 -4.38 3.22
C LYS A 31 10.52 -3.10 2.80
N LEU A 32 9.81 -2.16 2.18
CA LEU A 32 10.35 -0.84 1.83
C LEU A 32 10.76 -0.04 3.07
N LEU A 33 9.96 -0.08 4.16
CA LEU A 33 10.29 0.60 5.43
C LEU A 33 11.60 0.11 6.05
N ILE A 34 11.92 -1.18 5.90
CA ILE A 34 13.13 -1.78 6.49
C ILE A 34 14.38 -1.37 5.70
N ILE A 35 14.26 -1.23 4.37
CA ILE A 35 15.37 -0.86 3.48
C ILE A 35 15.65 0.66 3.52
N GLU A 36 14.62 1.45 3.83
CA GLU A 36 14.71 2.90 3.89
C GLU A 36 15.81 3.36 4.85
N LYS A 37 16.71 4.23 4.38
CA LYS A 37 17.69 4.88 5.25
C LYS A 37 16.95 5.79 6.22
N PRO A 38 17.28 5.79 7.52
CA PRO A 38 16.70 6.75 8.45
C PRO A 38 17.09 8.16 8.01
N HIS A 39 16.16 8.87 7.38
CA HIS A 39 16.27 10.30 7.14
C HIS A 39 15.70 11.04 8.35
N ASN A 40 16.46 11.99 8.86
CA ASN A 40 15.90 12.99 9.77
C ASN A 40 15.17 14.02 8.91
N HIS A 41 13.91 13.76 8.54
CA HIS A 41 13.10 14.77 7.87
C HIS A 41 12.35 15.57 8.95
N LEU A 42 12.75 16.82 9.13
CA LEU A 42 11.97 17.81 9.86
C LEU A 42 10.72 18.11 9.03
N ASP A 43 9.60 17.46 9.33
CA ASP A 43 8.32 17.82 8.72
C ASP A 43 7.82 19.15 9.33
N MET A 44 8.07 20.25 8.61
CA MET A 44 7.69 21.61 9.02
C MET A 44 6.52 22.15 8.20
N HIS A 45 5.88 21.32 7.37
CA HIS A 45 4.97 21.79 6.31
C HIS A 45 3.65 22.40 6.83
N HIS A 46 3.17 22.01 8.01
CA HIS A 46 1.73 22.16 8.27
C HIS A 46 1.25 23.38 9.07
N HIS A 47 2.10 24.33 9.48
CA HIS A 47 1.55 25.60 9.99
C HIS A 47 2.52 26.78 9.91
N LEU A 48 2.24 27.71 8.99
CA LEU A 48 2.65 29.10 9.16
C LEU A 48 1.58 29.80 9.98
N ASP A 49 1.99 30.53 11.02
CA ASP A 49 1.10 31.45 11.69
C ASP A 49 0.73 32.64 10.76
N SER A 50 -0.19 33.50 11.18
CA SER A 50 -0.54 34.71 10.42
C SER A 50 0.61 35.71 10.26
N LYS A 51 1.75 35.49 10.92
CA LYS A 51 2.97 36.31 10.85
C LYS A 51 4.04 35.66 9.95
N GLY A 52 3.77 34.50 9.36
CA GLY A 52 4.72 33.76 8.54
C GLY A 52 5.80 33.02 9.33
N GLN A 53 5.61 32.79 10.63
CA GLN A 53 6.49 31.93 11.43
C GLN A 53 6.00 30.48 11.37
N HIS A 54 6.92 29.54 11.14
CA HIS A 54 6.59 28.12 11.24
C HIS A 54 6.33 27.73 12.70
N GLN A 55 5.13 27.23 12.97
CA GLN A 55 4.79 26.52 14.20
C GLN A 55 4.62 25.04 13.83
N GLY A 56 5.70 24.27 13.92
CA GLY A 56 5.69 22.84 13.68
C GLY A 56 6.16 22.09 14.92
N LYS A 57 5.40 21.07 15.36
CA LYS A 57 5.95 20.10 16.33
C LYS A 57 6.90 19.20 15.57
N LEU A 58 8.10 18.98 16.12
CA LEU A 58 9.00 17.94 15.58
C LEU A 58 8.30 16.59 15.72
N ILE A 59 7.97 15.97 14.57
CA ILE A 59 7.45 14.61 14.51
C ILE A 59 8.53 13.65 14.06
N ASP A 60 8.42 12.39 14.48
CA ASP A 60 9.28 11.33 13.98
C ASP A 60 8.94 11.08 12.50
N TYR A 61 9.95 11.08 11.65
CA TYR A 61 9.80 10.82 10.22
C TYR A 61 9.05 9.51 9.94
N ARG A 62 9.19 8.50 10.81
CA ARG A 62 8.49 7.21 10.68
C ARG A 62 6.96 7.33 10.64
N VAL A 63 6.40 8.39 11.23
CA VAL A 63 4.96 8.68 11.24
C VAL A 63 4.56 9.91 10.41
N SER A 64 5.51 10.50 9.65
CA SER A 64 5.22 11.64 8.79
C SER A 64 4.40 11.21 7.57
N GLU A 65 3.44 12.05 7.19
CA GLU A 65 2.64 11.87 5.96
C GLU A 65 3.52 11.96 4.71
N LEU A 66 4.55 12.81 4.71
CA LEU A 66 5.48 12.95 3.60
C LEU A 66 6.17 11.61 3.28
N ARG A 67 6.55 10.86 4.32
CA ARG A 67 7.14 9.52 4.17
C ARG A 67 6.20 8.56 3.46
N VAL A 68 4.90 8.61 3.80
CA VAL A 68 3.89 7.79 3.12
C VAL A 68 3.87 8.11 1.63
N VAL A 69 3.89 9.40 1.26
CA VAL A 69 3.94 9.83 -0.14
C VAL A 69 5.21 9.34 -0.85
N GLU A 70 6.37 9.46 -0.22
CA GLU A 70 7.64 8.98 -0.77
C GLU A 70 7.66 7.46 -1.00
N LEU A 71 7.08 6.68 -0.07
CA LEU A 71 6.97 5.23 -0.20
C LEU A 71 5.95 4.79 -1.26
N HIS A 72 4.91 5.59 -1.49
CA HIS A 72 3.96 5.33 -2.58
C HIS A 72 4.57 5.66 -3.94
N ASN A 73 5.63 6.46 -4.00
CA ASN A 73 6.27 6.81 -5.26
C ASN A 73 6.92 5.58 -5.91
N GLY A 74 6.48 5.24 -7.12
CA GLY A 74 6.93 4.03 -7.83
C GLY A 74 6.27 2.72 -7.36
N LEU A 75 5.50 2.70 -6.27
CA LEU A 75 4.81 1.48 -5.82
C LEU A 75 3.85 0.96 -6.89
N CYS A 76 3.09 1.85 -7.53
CA CYS A 76 2.17 1.48 -8.61
C CYS A 76 2.91 0.88 -9.82
N GLU A 77 4.09 1.40 -10.18
CA GLU A 77 4.90 0.86 -11.26
C GLU A 77 5.46 -0.53 -10.89
N MET A 78 5.89 -0.70 -9.64
CA MET A 78 6.38 -1.98 -9.14
C MET A 78 5.28 -3.05 -9.09
N MET A 79 4.04 -2.67 -8.77
CA MET A 79 2.89 -3.59 -8.74
C MET A 79 2.57 -4.19 -10.12
N GLN A 80 2.91 -3.51 -11.23
CA GLN A 80 2.72 -4.06 -12.58
C GLN A 80 3.57 -5.31 -12.83
N ASN A 81 4.63 -5.55 -12.05
CA ASN A 81 5.43 -6.77 -12.16
C ASN A 81 4.82 -7.98 -11.44
N TYR A 82 3.70 -7.81 -10.74
CA TYR A 82 3.07 -8.89 -9.98
C TYR A 82 1.75 -9.32 -10.63
N THR A 83 1.52 -10.62 -10.69
CA THR A 83 0.26 -11.22 -11.14
C THR A 83 -0.32 -12.10 -10.04
N LEU A 84 -1.64 -12.22 -10.02
CA LEU A 84 -2.35 -13.10 -9.09
C LEU A 84 -2.37 -14.54 -9.62
N LYS A 85 -1.85 -15.49 -8.83
CA LYS A 85 -2.00 -16.93 -9.08
C LYS A 85 -3.11 -17.50 -8.20
N VAL A 86 -4.01 -18.27 -8.80
CA VAL A 86 -5.01 -19.04 -8.07
C VAL A 86 -4.36 -20.34 -7.57
N LEU A 87 -4.27 -20.53 -6.27
CA LEU A 87 -3.74 -21.77 -5.67
C LEU A 87 -4.86 -22.80 -5.41
N ASN A 88 -6.02 -22.35 -4.95
CA ASN A 88 -7.26 -23.12 -4.71
C ASN A 88 -8.49 -22.19 -4.87
N THR A 89 -9.71 -22.66 -4.61
CA THR A 89 -10.95 -21.90 -4.85
C THR A 89 -10.99 -20.50 -4.21
N ASN A 90 -10.31 -20.31 -3.07
CA ASN A 90 -10.35 -19.05 -2.30
C ASN A 90 -8.96 -18.56 -1.87
N THR A 91 -7.88 -19.17 -2.37
CA THR A 91 -6.52 -18.78 -1.99
C THR A 91 -5.78 -18.24 -3.20
N TYR A 92 -5.37 -16.98 -3.10
CA TYR A 92 -4.64 -16.28 -4.14
C TYR A 92 -3.26 -15.90 -3.61
N GLU A 93 -2.26 -16.02 -4.47
CA GLU A 93 -0.89 -15.62 -4.16
C GLU A 93 -0.41 -14.69 -5.27
N TRP A 94 0.02 -13.48 -4.90
CA TRP A 94 0.73 -12.62 -5.84
C TRP A 94 2.14 -13.12 -6.02
N PHE A 95 2.53 -13.34 -7.27
CA PHE A 95 3.90 -13.71 -7.63
C PHE A 95 4.46 -12.69 -8.62
N LYS A 96 5.77 -12.47 -8.55
CA LYS A 96 6.47 -11.59 -9.48
C LYS A 96 6.62 -12.33 -10.82
N VAL A 97 6.23 -11.67 -11.90
CA VAL A 97 6.45 -12.13 -13.28
C VAL A 97 7.82 -11.63 -13.72
N ASP A 98 8.73 -12.55 -14.03
CA ASP A 98 10.08 -12.20 -14.48
C ASP A 98 10.12 -11.75 -15.94
N CYS A 99 9.26 -12.31 -16.81
CA CYS A 99 9.12 -11.94 -18.22
C CYS A 99 7.65 -12.02 -18.66
N TRP A 100 7.15 -10.95 -19.30
CA TRP A 100 5.79 -10.89 -19.88
C TRP A 100 5.72 -11.41 -21.32
N GLU A 101 6.86 -11.72 -21.94
CA GLU A 101 6.95 -12.20 -23.33
C GLU A 101 7.07 -13.73 -23.37
N ALA A 102 5.94 -14.42 -23.17
CA ALA A 102 5.75 -15.80 -23.59
C ALA A 102 4.46 -15.92 -24.39
#